data_AF-A0A1I6SJX1-F1
#
_entry.id   AF-A0A1I6SJX1-F1
#
_cell.length_a   1.000
_cell.length_b   1.000
_cell.length_c   1.000
_cell.angle_alpha   90.00
_cell.angle_beta   90.00
_cell.angle_gamma   90.00
#
_symmetry.space_group_name_H-M   'P 1'
#
loop_
_entity.id
_entity.type
_entity.pdbx_description
1 polymer ?
#
loop_
_entity_poly.entity_id
_entity_poly.type
_entity_poly.pdbx_seq_one_letter_code
_entity_poly.pdbx_strand_id
1 'polypeptide(L)' 'MEEHHLDINKLYIAYKSYFIAIAYKMLGSISDAEDIVQDTFLKLQMNEIHLTDINNIKSYISRMVVNRCINEL' A
#
# COMPACT_ATOMS: atom_id res chain seq x y z
N MET A 1 -1.24 -21.92 18.44
CA MET A 1 -2.06 -20.91 17.77
C MET A 1 -1.21 -20.41 16.62
N GLU A 2 -1.57 -20.74 15.37
CA GLU A 2 -0.85 -20.21 14.21
C GLU A 2 -1.18 -18.73 14.11
N GLU A 3 -0.19 -17.88 14.31
CA GLU A 3 -0.31 -16.47 13.93
C GLU A 3 -0.59 -16.42 12.43
N HIS A 4 -1.82 -16.04 12.06
CA HIS A 4 -2.17 -15.76 10.66
C HIS A 4 -1.44 -14.47 10.25
N HIS A 5 -0.16 -14.59 9.92
CA HIS A 5 0.61 -13.51 9.33
C HIS A 5 0.03 -13.21 7.94
N LEU A 6 -0.40 -11.97 7.75
CA LEU A 6 -0.98 -11.53 6.50
C LEU A 6 0.13 -11.44 5.45
N ASP A 7 -0.04 -12.15 4.33
CA ASP A 7 0.98 -12.21 3.27
C ASP A 7 0.95 -10.91 2.43
N ILE A 8 1.92 -10.02 2.70
CA ILE A 8 2.06 -8.74 2.03
C ILE A 8 2.25 -8.90 0.51
N ASN A 9 2.95 -9.96 0.06
CA ASN A 9 3.15 -10.21 -1.37
C ASN A 9 1.83 -10.55 -2.06
N LYS A 10 0.97 -11.35 -1.42
CA LYS A 10 -0.38 -11.63 -1.96
C LYS A 10 -1.22 -10.37 -2.03
N LEU A 11 -1.16 -9.50 -1.03
CA LEU A 11 -1.87 -8.21 -1.06
C LEU A 11 -1.34 -7.30 -2.16
N TYR A 12 -0.02 -7.25 -2.34
CA TYR A 12 0.61 -6.46 -3.39
C TYR A 12 0.12 -6.91 -4.76
N ILE A 13 0.20 -8.20 -5.05
CA ILE A 13 -0.27 -8.76 -6.33
C ILE A 13 -1.77 -8.47 -6.54
N ALA A 14 -2.58 -8.61 -5.50
CA ALA A 14 -4.03 -8.40 -5.58
C ALA A 14 -4.43 -6.94 -5.84
N TYR A 15 -3.66 -5.97 -5.30
CA TYR A 15 -4.10 -4.57 -5.27
C TYR A 15 -3.15 -3.56 -5.92
N LYS A 16 -1.95 -3.96 -6.39
CA LYS A 16 -0.98 -3.04 -7.00
C LYS A 16 -1.59 -2.15 -8.08
N SER A 17 -2.37 -2.73 -9.00
CA SER A 17 -2.97 -1.97 -10.11
C SER A 17 -4.00 -0.95 -9.61
N TYR A 18 -4.75 -1.29 -8.56
CA TYR A 18 -5.70 -0.38 -7.94
C TYR A 18 -4.99 0.81 -7.27
N PHE A 19 -3.92 0.55 -6.53
CA PHE A 19 -3.16 1.60 -5.85
C PHE A 19 -2.35 2.48 -6.80
N ILE A 20 -1.77 1.89 -7.86
CA ILE A 20 -1.09 2.65 -8.92
C ILE A 20 -2.08 3.58 -9.61
N ALA A 21 -3.30 3.13 -9.91
CA ALA A 21 -4.32 3.98 -10.52
C ALA A 21 -4.70 5.18 -9.63
N ILE A 22 -4.77 4.98 -8.31
CA ILE A 22 -5.00 6.07 -7.35
C ILE A 22 -3.83 7.06 -7.35
N ALA A 23 -2.61 6.56 -7.19
CA ALA A 23 -1.41 7.39 -7.11
C ALA A 23 -1.19 8.16 -8.43
N TYR A 24 -1.39 7.50 -9.58
CA TYR A 24 -1.30 8.10 -10.90
C TYR A 24 -2.31 9.24 -11.08
N LYS A 25 -3.54 9.09 -10.58
CA LYS A 25 -4.55 10.16 -10.62
C LYS A 25 -4.13 11.39 -9.80
N MET A 26 -3.30 11.21 -8.77
CA MET A 26 -2.82 12.30 -7.91
C MET A 26 -1.54 12.95 -8.45
N LEU A 27 -0.61 12.16 -8.99
CA LEU A 27 0.74 12.60 -9.35
C LEU A 27 0.91 12.89 -10.86
N GLY A 28 0.08 12.29 -11.72
CA GLY A 28 0.19 12.43 -13.18
C GLY A 28 1.38 11.72 -13.83
N SER A 29 2.29 11.16 -13.03
CA SER A 29 3.44 10.35 -13.46
C SER A 29 3.21 8.88 -13.13
N ILE A 30 3.40 7.99 -14.11
CA ILE A 30 3.33 6.54 -13.88
C ILE A 30 4.51 6.05 -13.04
N SER A 31 5.70 6.64 -13.24
CA SER A 31 6.91 6.28 -12.49
C SER A 31 6.71 6.57 -11.00
N ASP A 32 6.29 7.80 -10.69
CA ASP A 32 6.10 8.24 -9.30
C ASP A 32 4.97 7.45 -8.62
N ALA A 33 3.93 7.09 -9.38
CA ALA A 33 2.85 6.24 -8.89
C ALA A 33 3.34 4.83 -8.53
N GLU A 34 4.18 4.23 -9.36
CA GLU A 34 4.78 2.92 -9.09
C GLU A 34 5.70 2.97 -7.86
N ASP A 35 6.55 4.00 -7.77
CA ASP A 35 7.49 4.20 -6.66
C ASP A 35 6.75 4.38 -5.32
N ILE A 36 5.70 5.21 -5.29
CA ILE A 36 4.90 5.41 -4.08
C ILE A 36 4.24 4.12 -3.61
N VAL A 37 3.71 3.32 -4.55
CA VAL A 37 3.08 2.05 -4.21
C VAL A 37 4.13 1.04 -3.73
N GLN A 38 5.27 0.91 -4.42
CA GLN A 38 6.35 0.02 -3.98
C GLN A 38 6.83 0.37 -2.58
N ASP A 39 7.17 1.64 -2.33
CA ASP A 39 7.62 2.10 -1.02
C ASP A 39 6.58 1.87 0.09
N THR A 40 5.29 2.01 -0.24
CA THR A 40 4.21 1.73 0.70
C THR A 40 4.21 0.25 1.09
N PHE A 41 4.34 -0.66 0.13
CA PHE A 41 4.37 -2.09 0.40
C PHE A 41 5.66 -2.56 1.09
N LEU A 42 6.81 -1.96 0.76
CA LEU A 42 8.06 -2.18 1.49
C LEU A 42 7.90 -1.78 2.97
N LYS A 43 7.28 -0.63 3.24
CA LYS A 43 6.99 -0.20 4.62
C LYS A 43 6.03 -1.14 5.34
N LEU A 44 5.01 -1.66 4.66
CA LEU A 44 4.10 -2.65 5.26
C LEU A 44 4.85 -3.93 5.65
N GLN A 45 5.78 -4.38 4.81
CA GLN A 45 6.60 -5.56 5.06
C GLN A 45 7.59 -5.33 6.21
N MET A 46 8.20 -4.15 6.31
CA MET A 46 9.21 -3.85 7.34
C MET A 46 8.62 -3.59 8.73
N ASN A 47 7.40 -3.03 8.81
CA ASN A 47 6.88 -2.53 10.08
C ASN A 47 6.23 -3.61 10.97
N GLU A 48 6.30 -4.91 10.61
CA GLU A 48 5.58 -6.01 11.29
C GLU A 48 4.22 -5.56 11.81
N ILE A 49 3.49 -4.79 10.99
CA ILE A 49 2.24 -4.22 11.47
C ILE A 49 1.39 -5.42 11.83
N HIS A 50 0.94 -5.49 13.08
CA HIS A 50 -0.06 -6.47 13.48
C HIS A 50 -1.37 -6.09 12.78
N LEU A 51 -1.44 -6.44 11.49
CA LEU A 51 -2.57 -6.19 10.59
C LEU A 51 -3.82 -6.96 11.06
N THR A 52 -3.68 -7.78 12.11
CA THR A 52 -4.74 -8.49 12.82
C THR A 52 -5.83 -7.58 13.37
N ASP A 53 -5.51 -6.31 13.69
CA ASP A 53 -6.49 -5.33 14.18
C ASP A 53 -7.09 -4.45 13.07
N ILE A 54 -6.69 -4.69 11.81
CA ILE A 54 -7.16 -3.90 10.67
C ILE A 54 -8.39 -4.56 10.05
N ASN A 55 -9.55 -4.00 10.36
CA ASN A 55 -10.84 -4.44 9.80
C ASN A 55 -10.90 -4.39 8.26
N ASN A 56 -10.18 -3.45 7.63
CA ASN A 56 -10.17 -3.30 6.17
C ASN A 56 -8.78 -2.91 5.67
N ILE A 57 -7.99 -3.92 5.30
CA ILE A 57 -6.61 -3.73 4.83
C ILE A 57 -6.53 -2.85 3.58
N LYS A 58 -7.48 -3.00 2.64
CA LYS A 58 -7.49 -2.21 1.41
C LYS A 58 -7.66 -0.72 1.70
N SER A 59 -8.53 -0.37 2.63
CA SER A 59 -8.78 1.03 3.03
C SER A 59 -7.57 1.61 3.78
N TYR A 60 -6.94 0.80 4.64
CA TYR A 60 -5.72 1.21 5.33
C TYR A 60 -4.59 1.53 4.36
N ILE A 61 -4.31 0.63 3.41
CA ILE A 61 -3.28 0.85 2.38
C ILE A 61 -3.65 2.01 1.46
N SER A 62 -4.93 2.17 1.10
CA SER A 62 -5.41 3.34 0.33
C SER A 62 -5.02 4.65 1.01
N ARG A 63 -5.22 4.74 2.34
CA ARG A 63 -4.87 5.92 3.12
C ARG A 63 -3.36 6.15 3.14
N MET A 64 -2.55 5.10 3.28
CA MET A 64 -1.09 5.23 3.23
C MET A 64 -0.60 5.75 1.87
N VAL A 65 -1.13 5.20 0.77
CA VAL A 65 -0.79 5.63 -0.59
C VAL A 65 -1.16 7.10 -0.80
N VAL A 66 -2.39 7.50 -0.45
CA VAL A 66 -2.85 8.89 -0.58
C VAL A 66 -1.98 9.85 0.24
N ASN A 67 -1.68 9.49 1.49
CA ASN A 67 -0.81 10.32 2.34
C ASN A 67 0.60 10.46 1.77
N ARG A 68 1.14 9.39 1.18
CA ARG A 68 2.45 9.41 0.52
C ARG A 68 2.43 10.30 -0.72
N CYS A 69 1.40 10.22 -1.56
CA CYS A 69 1.25 11.12 -2.70
C CYS A 69 1.15 12.59 -2.27
N ILE A 70 0.41 12.90 -1.20
CA ILE A 70 0.31 14.29 -0.68
C ILE A 70 1.67 14.83 -0.24
N ASN A 71 2.54 13.99 0.32
CA ASN A 71 3.88 14.42 0.75
C ASN A 71 4.86 14.61 -0.42
N GLU A 72 4.55 14.08 -1.60
CA GLU A 72 5.39 14.15 -2.80
C GLU A 72 5.03 15.34 -3.72
N LEU A 73 3.83 15.91 -3.54
CA LEU A 73 3.34 17.11 -4.23
C LEU A 73 3.91 18.40 -3.63
#